data_AF-X0V455-F1
#
_entry.id   AF-X0V455-F1
#
_cell.length_a   1.000
_cell.length_b   1.000
_cell.length_c   1.000
_cell.angle_alpha   90.00
_cell.angle_beta   90.00
_cell.angle_gamma   90.00
#
_symmetry.space_group_name_H-M   'P 1'
#
loop_
_entity.id
_entity.type
_entity.pdbx_description
1 polymer ?
#
loop_
_entity_poly.entity_id
_entity_poly.type
_entity_poly.pdbx_seq_one_letter_code
_entity_poly.pdbx_strand_id
1 'polypeptide(L)'
;MQKIIHYLRAINAENIKEWKIEWKYKPDFIRQFFEPFIYLLPYILYGFAVLGGRFSENLKSMTGVADMVAYTFVGYLIMGFLNTACWAMGASLRKEQWYGTLDTVFVAPVPRWVYVAGMAAHSTCHQGLIMLIQAVAITTIFSIIFKTSGIF
;
A
#
# COMPACT_ATOMS: atom_id res chain seq x y z
N MET A 1 1.94 -0.63 33.49
CA MET A 1 1.83 -1.81 32.60
C MET A 1 0.40 -2.08 32.12
N GLN A 2 -0.61 -2.13 33.01
CA GLN A 2 -1.99 -2.45 32.59
C GLN A 2 -2.62 -1.46 31.60
N LYS A 3 -2.36 -0.15 31.72
CA LYS A 3 -2.86 0.86 30.75
C LYS A 3 -2.33 0.66 29.32
N ILE A 4 -1.06 0.29 29.19
CA ILE A 4 -0.43 0.05 27.87
C ILE A 4 -1.07 -1.17 27.20
N ILE A 5 -1.25 -2.26 27.95
CA ILE A 5 -1.90 -3.47 27.46
C ILE A 5 -3.35 -3.17 27.05
N HIS A 6 -4.05 -2.34 27.83
CA HIS A 6 -5.40 -1.89 27.49
C HIS A 6 -5.43 -1.14 26.14
N TYR A 7 -4.51 -0.19 25.92
CA TYR A 7 -4.42 0.52 24.65
C TYR A 7 -4.03 -0.39 23.48
N LEU A 8 -3.07 -1.30 23.66
CA LEU A 8 -2.69 -2.25 22.61
C LEU A 8 -3.86 -3.19 22.23
N ARG A 9 -4.68 -3.60 23.20
CA ARG A 9 -5.89 -4.37 22.93
C ARG A 9 -6.91 -3.57 22.13
N ALA A 10 -7.09 -2.28 22.44
CA ALA A 10 -7.97 -1.40 21.69
C ALA A 10 -7.46 -1.16 20.26
N ILE A 11 -6.15 -0.92 20.07
CA ILE A 11 -5.50 -0.83 18.75
C ILE A 11 -5.76 -2.10 17.95
N ASN A 12 -5.57 -3.27 18.57
CA ASN A 12 -5.79 -4.54 17.87
C ASN A 12 -7.28 -4.79 17.57
N ALA A 13 -8.19 -4.40 18.46
CA ALA A 13 -9.63 -4.52 18.22
C ALA A 13 -10.06 -3.68 17.01
N GLU A 14 -9.54 -2.46 16.90
CA GLU A 14 -9.74 -1.57 15.77
C GLU A 14 -9.17 -2.18 14.47
N ASN A 15 -7.93 -2.67 14.51
CA ASN A 15 -7.32 -3.38 13.38
C ASN A 15 -8.17 -4.58 12.91
N ILE A 16 -8.64 -5.41 13.84
CA ILE A 16 -9.48 -6.58 13.52
C ILE A 16 -10.82 -6.15 12.92
N LYS A 17 -11.41 -5.04 13.39
CA LYS A 17 -12.66 -4.49 12.83
C LYS A 17 -12.48 -4.15 11.36
N GLU A 18 -11.41 -3.45 11.01
CA GLU A 18 -11.12 -3.06 9.62
C GLU A 18 -10.96 -4.28 8.72
N TRP A 19 -10.18 -5.29 9.15
CA TRP A 19 -10.06 -6.56 8.42
C TRP A 19 -11.40 -7.27 8.20
N LYS A 20 -12.30 -7.24 9.18
CA LYS A 20 -13.65 -7.82 9.03
C LYS A 20 -14.50 -7.07 8.01
N ILE A 21 -14.38 -5.74 7.97
CA ILE A 21 -15.07 -4.91 6.98
C ILE A 21 -14.57 -5.28 5.59
N GLU A 22 -13.25 -5.27 5.36
CA GLU A 22 -12.67 -5.61 4.06
C GLU A 22 -13.03 -7.01 3.60
N TRP A 23 -12.99 -8.00 4.50
CA TRP A 23 -13.38 -9.37 4.18
C TRP A 23 -14.85 -9.50 3.78
N LYS A 24 -15.71 -8.62 4.28
CA LYS A 24 -17.12 -8.54 3.86
C LYS A 24 -17.25 -7.97 2.44
N TYR A 25 -16.35 -7.07 2.04
CA TYR A 25 -16.33 -6.42 0.72
C TYR A 25 -15.23 -7.01 -0.19
N LYS A 26 -15.27 -8.33 -0.39
CA LYS A 26 -14.29 -9.07 -1.21
C LYS A 26 -14.02 -8.49 -2.59
N PRO A 27 -15.02 -8.01 -3.37
CA PRO A 27 -14.73 -7.43 -4.67
C PRO A 27 -13.82 -6.20 -4.58
N ASP A 28 -14.02 -5.35 -3.58
CA ASP A 28 -13.16 -4.19 -3.36
C ASP A 28 -11.75 -4.61 -2.94
N PHE A 29 -11.65 -5.58 -2.02
CA PHE A 29 -10.37 -6.15 -1.62
C PHE A 29 -9.59 -6.72 -2.81
N ILE A 30 -10.26 -7.46 -3.71
CA ILE A 30 -9.64 -8.03 -4.91
C ILE A 30 -9.21 -6.92 -5.89
N ARG A 31 -10.06 -5.91 -6.09
CA ARG A 31 -9.80 -4.77 -6.99
C ARG A 31 -8.48 -4.06 -6.65
N GLN A 32 -8.18 -3.91 -5.36
CA GLN A 32 -6.97 -3.25 -4.87
C GLN A 32 -5.66 -3.95 -5.27
N PHE A 33 -5.69 -5.25 -5.60
CA PHE A 33 -4.50 -5.93 -6.14
C PHE A 33 -4.22 -5.56 -7.59
N PHE A 34 -5.27 -5.27 -8.38
CA PHE A 34 -5.16 -4.93 -9.80
C PHE A 34 -4.90 -3.44 -10.03
N GLU A 35 -5.41 -2.58 -9.16
CA GLU A 35 -5.27 -1.13 -9.27
C GLU A 35 -3.83 -0.67 -9.54
N PRO A 36 -2.82 -1.12 -8.78
CA PRO A 36 -1.43 -0.69 -9.02
C PRO A 36 -0.89 -1.00 -10.40
N PHE A 37 -1.30 -2.10 -11.03
CA PHE A 37 -0.89 -2.40 -12.40
C PHE A 37 -1.47 -1.40 -13.41
N ILE A 38 -2.71 -0.97 -13.18
CA ILE A 38 -3.38 0.04 -14.01
C ILE A 38 -2.72 1.41 -13.80
N TYR A 39 -2.50 1.80 -12.53
CA TYR A 39 -1.88 3.08 -12.21
C TYR A 39 -0.40 3.17 -12.56
N LEU A 40 0.31 2.05 -12.69
CA LEU A 40 1.69 2.00 -13.14
C LEU A 40 1.84 2.31 -14.64
N LEU A 41 0.83 1.95 -15.43
CA LEU A 41 0.88 2.01 -16.90
C LEU A 41 1.18 3.43 -17.43
N PRO A 42 0.55 4.52 -16.94
CA PRO A 42 0.92 5.88 -17.31
C PRO A 42 2.39 6.23 -17.04
N TYR A 43 2.95 5.79 -15.91
CA TYR A 43 4.36 6.06 -15.57
C TYR A 43 5.32 5.35 -16.52
N ILE A 44 5.01 4.10 -16.90
CA ILE A 44 5.80 3.35 -17.89
C ILE A 44 5.73 4.03 -19.26
N LEU A 45 4.53 4.41 -19.72
CA LEU A 45 4.36 5.10 -21.00
C LEU A 45 5.13 6.42 -21.04
N TYR A 46 5.05 7.20 -19.96
CA TYR A 46 5.81 8.44 -19.82
C TYR A 46 7.32 8.20 -19.82
N GLY A 47 7.78 7.18 -19.08
CA GLY A 47 9.18 6.77 -19.07
C GLY A 47 9.69 6.39 -20.46
N PHE A 48 8.91 5.65 -21.24
CA PHE A 48 9.25 5.32 -22.63
C PHE A 48 9.32 6.58 -23.52
N ALA A 49 8.37 7.50 -23.36
CA ALA A 49 8.36 8.74 -24.13
C ALA A 49 9.56 9.65 -23.83
N VAL A 50 10.01 9.71 -22.57
CA VAL A 50 11.13 10.56 -22.14
C VAL A 50 12.49 9.92 -22.46
N LEU A 51 12.65 8.62 -22.24
CA LEU A 51 13.92 7.93 -22.41
C LEU A 51 14.14 7.37 -23.83
N GLY A 52 13.09 7.31 -24.64
CA GLY A 52 13.13 6.76 -26.01
C GLY A 52 13.26 5.24 -26.09
N GLY A 53 13.20 4.53 -24.95
CA GLY A 53 13.38 3.08 -24.88
C GLY A 53 13.30 2.54 -23.45
N ARG A 54 13.44 1.20 -23.32
CA ARG A 54 13.42 0.51 -22.02
C ARG A 54 14.72 0.71 -21.25
N PHE A 55 15.85 0.65 -21.96
CA PHE A 55 17.17 0.83 -21.40
C PHE A 55 17.69 2.22 -21.73
N SER A 56 18.25 2.90 -20.74
CA SER A 56 18.83 4.22 -20.93
C SER A 56 20.14 4.35 -20.16
N GLU A 57 21.20 4.74 -20.86
CA GLU A 57 22.49 5.05 -20.23
C GLU A 57 22.40 6.29 -19.34
N ASN A 58 21.58 7.28 -19.72
CA ASN A 58 21.34 8.46 -18.90
C ASN A 58 20.71 8.07 -17.55
N LEU A 59 19.70 7.20 -17.56
CA LEU A 59 19.11 6.69 -16.32
C LEU A 59 20.15 5.95 -15.47
N LYS A 60 20.93 5.05 -16.08
CA LYS A 60 22.01 4.33 -15.41
C LYS A 60 23.03 5.26 -14.76
N SER A 61 23.40 6.35 -15.43
CA SER A 61 24.38 7.32 -14.91
C SER A 61 23.88 8.06 -13.66
N MET A 62 22.56 8.27 -13.55
CA MET A 62 21.95 9.02 -12.45
C MET A 62 21.54 8.13 -11.28
N THR A 63 21.04 6.92 -11.56
CA THR A 63 20.38 6.06 -10.55
C THR A 63 21.09 4.72 -10.34
N GLY A 64 22.08 4.38 -11.19
CA GLY A 64 22.73 3.08 -11.23
C GLY A 64 21.92 1.98 -11.91
N VAL A 65 20.66 2.24 -12.30
CA VAL A 65 19.76 1.25 -12.91
C VAL A 65 19.49 1.61 -14.37
N ALA A 66 19.75 0.67 -15.29
CA ALA A 66 19.53 0.90 -16.72
C ALA A 66 18.09 0.63 -17.19
N ASP A 67 17.38 -0.30 -16.52
CA ASP A 67 16.01 -0.70 -16.89
C ASP A 67 14.99 0.27 -16.27
N MET A 68 14.37 1.07 -17.12
CA MET A 68 13.34 2.03 -16.71
C MET A 68 12.14 1.36 -16.06
N VAL A 69 11.73 0.18 -16.53
CA VAL A 69 10.53 -0.47 -16.03
C VAL A 69 10.75 -0.97 -14.61
N ALA A 70 11.92 -1.56 -14.35
CA ALA A 70 12.31 -1.98 -13.00
C ALA A 70 12.43 -0.79 -12.05
N TYR A 71 13.08 0.30 -12.49
CA TYR A 71 13.22 1.53 -11.71
C TYR A 71 11.87 2.14 -11.33
N THR A 72 10.99 2.31 -12.32
CA THR A 72 9.66 2.90 -12.13
C THR A 72 8.81 2.05 -11.20
N PHE A 73 8.88 0.73 -11.35
CA PHE A 73 8.08 -0.17 -10.53
C PHE A 73 8.49 -0.17 -9.06
N VAL A 74 9.80 -0.27 -8.78
CA VAL A 74 10.30 -0.20 -7.40
C VAL A 74 9.96 1.15 -6.76
N GLY A 75 10.12 2.24 -7.51
CA GLY A 75 9.71 3.57 -7.06
C GLY A 75 8.22 3.65 -6.75
N TYR A 76 7.38 3.10 -7.63
CA TYR A 76 5.93 3.07 -7.45
C TYR A 76 5.51 2.26 -6.22
N LEU A 77 6.14 1.11 -5.96
CA LEU A 77 5.84 0.32 -4.76
C LEU A 77 6.12 1.09 -3.47
N ILE A 78 7.27 1.75 -3.38
CA ILE A 78 7.64 2.53 -2.19
C ILE A 78 6.71 3.73 -2.03
N MET A 79 6.52 4.51 -3.10
CA MET A 79 5.65 5.69 -3.08
C MET A 79 4.19 5.33 -2.81
N GLY A 80 3.71 4.23 -3.41
CA GLY A 80 2.37 3.71 -3.19
C GLY A 80 2.14 3.30 -1.74
N PHE A 81 3.12 2.61 -1.13
CA PHE A 81 3.04 2.26 0.29
C PHE A 81 2.93 3.50 1.19
N LEU A 82 3.83 4.48 1.01
CA LEU A 82 3.82 5.71 1.81
C LEU A 82 2.52 6.49 1.63
N ASN A 83 2.07 6.65 0.38
CA ASN A 83 0.87 7.41 0.07
C ASN A 83 -0.38 6.77 0.70
N THR A 84 -0.57 5.46 0.54
CA THR A 84 -1.74 4.78 1.12
C THR A 84 -1.69 4.79 2.64
N ALA A 85 -0.52 4.58 3.26
CA ALA A 85 -0.40 4.63 4.73
C ALA A 85 -0.80 6.01 5.29
N CYS A 86 -0.26 7.09 4.70
CA CYS A 86 -0.61 8.45 5.09
C CYS A 86 -2.10 8.76 4.85
N TRP A 87 -2.63 8.34 3.71
CA TRP A 87 -4.01 8.63 3.34
C TRP A 87 -5.02 7.85 4.19
N ALA A 88 -4.79 6.56 4.44
CA ALA A 88 -5.62 5.72 5.27
C ALA A 88 -5.73 6.26 6.71
N MET A 89 -4.60 6.71 7.28
CA MET A 89 -4.61 7.35 8.60
C MET A 89 -5.36 8.68 8.58
N GLY A 90 -5.10 9.55 7.60
CA GLY A 90 -5.74 10.87 7.48
C GLY A 90 -7.24 10.80 7.22
N ALA A 91 -7.69 9.77 6.49
CA ALA A 91 -9.10 9.54 6.18
C ALA A 91 -9.82 8.67 7.23
N SER A 92 -9.13 8.09 8.21
CA SER A 92 -9.71 7.20 9.22
C SER A 92 -10.90 7.82 9.98
N LEU A 93 -10.74 9.04 10.48
CA LEU A 93 -11.82 9.75 11.19
C LEU A 93 -13.00 10.09 10.25
N ARG A 94 -12.69 10.44 9.00
CA ARG A 94 -13.72 10.67 7.98
C ARG A 94 -14.51 9.38 7.72
N LYS A 95 -13.83 8.23 7.67
CA LYS A 95 -14.46 6.93 7.46
C LYS A 95 -15.51 6.63 8.54
N GLU A 96 -15.20 6.88 9.81
CA GLU A 96 -16.17 6.73 10.92
C GLU A 96 -17.34 7.71 10.86
N GLN A 97 -17.11 8.94 10.37
CA GLN A 97 -18.20 9.88 10.13
C GLN A 97 -19.19 9.34 9.10
N TRP A 98 -18.68 8.72 8.04
CA TRP A 98 -19.50 8.14 6.98
C TRP A 98 -20.26 6.90 7.44
N TYR A 99 -19.69 6.15 8.39
CA TYR A 99 -20.35 5.01 9.03
C TYR A 99 -21.32 5.42 10.15
N GLY A 100 -21.29 6.67 10.59
CA GLY A 100 -22.10 7.15 11.71
C GLY A 100 -21.67 6.61 13.07
N THR A 101 -20.43 6.11 13.19
CA THR A 101 -19.89 5.45 14.39
C THR A 101 -18.89 6.31 15.16
N LEU A 102 -18.61 7.51 14.67
CA LEU A 102 -17.63 8.43 15.27
C LEU A 102 -17.91 8.69 16.76
N ASP A 103 -19.15 8.97 17.12
CA ASP A 103 -19.53 9.27 18.51
C ASP A 103 -19.28 8.06 19.43
N THR A 104 -19.61 6.87 18.96
CA THR A 104 -19.38 5.61 19.68
C THR A 104 -17.89 5.38 19.94
N VAL A 105 -17.03 5.64 18.94
CA VAL A 105 -15.58 5.53 19.08
C VAL A 105 -15.05 6.58 20.05
N PHE A 106 -15.62 7.79 20.08
CA PHE A 106 -15.16 8.89 20.91
C PHE A 106 -15.61 8.78 22.38
N VAL A 107 -16.69 8.04 22.65
CA VAL A 107 -17.15 7.71 24.01
C VAL A 107 -16.33 6.58 24.65
N ALA A 108 -15.58 5.81 23.84
CA ALA A 108 -14.73 4.75 24.37
C ALA A 108 -13.68 5.31 25.36
N PRO A 109 -13.34 4.59 26.45
CA PRO A 109 -12.41 5.07 27.48
C PRO A 109 -10.93 4.96 27.04
N VAL A 110 -10.62 5.39 25.81
CA VAL A 110 -9.29 5.39 25.21
C VAL A 110 -8.99 6.75 24.58
N PRO A 111 -7.72 7.21 24.59
CA PRO A 111 -7.36 8.45 23.92
C PRO A 111 -7.50 8.32 22.39
N ARG A 112 -7.89 9.39 21.70
CA ARG A 112 -8.23 9.39 20.26
C ARG A 112 -7.13 8.86 19.33
N TRP A 113 -5.86 9.03 19.71
CA TRP A 113 -4.73 8.52 18.92
C TRP A 113 -4.70 6.99 18.83
N VAL A 114 -5.30 6.29 19.80
CA VAL A 114 -5.39 4.80 19.81
C VAL A 114 -6.19 4.30 18.61
N TYR A 115 -7.24 5.01 18.24
CA TYR A 115 -8.03 4.69 17.06
C TYR A 115 -7.20 4.87 15.78
N VAL A 116 -6.52 6.02 15.65
CA VAL A 116 -5.65 6.30 14.49
C VAL A 116 -4.51 5.27 14.41
N ALA A 117 -3.94 4.87 15.55
CA ALA A 117 -2.92 3.82 15.61
C ALA A 117 -3.45 2.43 15.20
N GLY A 118 -4.72 2.12 15.53
CA GLY A 118 -5.40 0.92 15.05
C GLY A 118 -5.54 0.90 13.53
N MET A 119 -6.00 2.01 12.94
CA MET A 119 -6.06 2.14 11.48
C MET A 119 -4.67 2.12 10.83
N ALA A 120 -3.66 2.73 11.46
CA ALA A 120 -2.29 2.70 10.98
C ALA A 120 -1.73 1.27 10.93
N ALA A 121 -1.99 0.48 11.97
CA ALA A 121 -1.60 -0.93 12.04
C ALA A 121 -2.29 -1.74 10.93
N HIS A 122 -3.59 -1.56 10.75
CA HIS A 122 -4.34 -2.21 9.67
C HIS A 122 -3.81 -1.83 8.29
N SER A 123 -3.70 -0.53 8.01
CA SER A 123 -3.23 -0.02 6.73
C SER A 123 -1.82 -0.50 6.39
N THR A 124 -0.91 -0.53 7.38
CA THR A 124 0.45 -1.03 7.21
C THR A 124 0.45 -2.51 6.83
N CYS A 125 -0.32 -3.34 7.54
CA CYS A 125 -0.41 -4.77 7.25
C CYS A 125 -1.05 -5.03 5.89
N HIS A 126 -2.16 -4.35 5.59
CA HIS A 126 -2.90 -4.49 4.35
C HIS A 126 -2.09 -4.05 3.13
N GLN A 127 -1.51 -2.85 3.19
CA GLN A 127 -0.67 -2.34 2.10
C GLN A 127 0.63 -3.13 1.97
N GLY A 128 1.20 -3.62 3.08
CA GLY A 128 2.34 -4.52 3.06
C GLY A 128 2.04 -5.84 2.36
N LEU A 129 0.86 -6.42 2.60
CA LEU A 129 0.41 -7.63 1.90
C LEU A 129 0.25 -7.40 0.39
N ILE A 130 -0.37 -6.29 0.00
CA ILE A 130 -0.51 -5.90 -1.41
C ILE A 130 0.86 -5.74 -2.08
N MET A 131 1.79 -5.05 -1.41
CA MET A 131 3.14 -4.83 -1.91
C MET A 131 3.91 -6.15 -2.09
N LEU A 132 3.80 -7.08 -1.14
CA LEU A 132 4.43 -8.39 -1.24
C LEU A 132 3.88 -9.20 -2.42
N ILE A 133 2.56 -9.22 -2.58
CA ILE A 133 1.91 -9.92 -3.70
C ILE A 133 2.34 -9.30 -5.04
N GLN A 134 2.42 -7.98 -5.12
CA GLN A 134 2.86 -7.28 -6.33
C GLN A 134 4.32 -7.54 -6.66
N ALA A 135 5.20 -7.53 -5.66
CA ALA A 135 6.60 -7.88 -5.85
C ALA A 135 6.72 -9.31 -6.42
N VAL A 136 6.02 -10.29 -5.83
CA VAL A 136 6.03 -11.69 -6.31
C VAL A 136 5.44 -11.82 -7.71
N ALA A 137 4.31 -11.17 -7.98
CA ALA A 137 3.68 -11.20 -9.29
C ALA A 137 4.64 -10.67 -10.37
N ILE A 138 5.37 -9.61 -10.07
CA ILE A 138 6.25 -8.98 -11.05
C ILE A 138 7.56 -9.71 -11.24
N THR A 139 8.20 -10.21 -10.18
CA THR A 139 9.37 -11.08 -10.36
C THR A 139 9.02 -12.30 -11.21
N THR A 140 7.82 -12.87 -11.01
CA THR A 140 7.32 -14.00 -11.79
C THR A 140 7.06 -13.61 -13.25
N ILE A 141 6.35 -12.50 -13.49
CA ILE A 141 6.05 -11.99 -14.84
C ILE A 141 7.35 -11.68 -15.60
N PHE A 142 8.32 -11.02 -14.96
CA PHE A 142 9.58 -10.67 -15.61
C PHE A 142 10.44 -11.90 -15.90
N SER A 143 10.50 -12.84 -14.97
CA SER A 143 11.20 -14.11 -15.17
C SER A 143 10.61 -14.91 -16.35
N ILE A 144 9.28 -15.01 -16.43
CA ILE A 144 8.60 -15.82 -17.46
C ILE A 144 8.58 -15.12 -18.83
N ILE A 145 8.22 -13.84 -18.88
CA ILE A 145 7.99 -13.13 -20.14
C ILE A 145 9.30 -12.60 -20.74
N PHE A 146 10.18 -12.04 -19.91
CA PHE A 146 11.39 -11.40 -20.39
C PHE A 146 12.64 -12.27 -20.28
N LYS A 147 12.53 -13.51 -19.74
CA LYS A 147 13.65 -14.45 -19.53
C LYS A 147 14.88 -13.79 -18.92
N THR A 148 14.68 -12.78 -18.08
CA THR A 148 15.76 -12.13 -17.34
C THR A 148 16.13 -13.05 -16.18
N SER A 149 17.32 -13.67 -16.26
CA SER A 149 17.88 -14.49 -15.19
C SER A 149 18.32 -13.59 -14.04
N GLY A 150 17.39 -13.21 -13.18
CA GLY A 150 17.70 -12.33 -12.06
C GLY A 150 16.59 -11.34 -11.84
N ILE A 151 16.07 -11.37 -10.63
CA ILE A 151 15.37 -10.26 -10.03
C ILE A 151 16.45 -9.20 -9.89
N PHE A 152 16.37 -8.07 -10.61
CA PHE A 152 17.50 -7.14 -10.76
C PHE A 152 18.65 -7.68 -11.62
#